data_AF-E0PN95-F1
#
_entry.id   AF-E0PN95-F1
#
_cell.length_a   1.000
_cell.length_b   1.000
_cell.length_c   1.000
_cell.angle_alpha   90.00
_cell.angle_beta   90.00
_cell.angle_gamma   90.00
#
_symmetry.space_group_name_H-M   'P 1'
#
loop_
_entity.id
_entity.type
_entity.pdbx_description
1 polymer ?
#
loop_
_entity_poly.entity_id
_entity_poly.type
_entity_poly.pdbx_seq_one_letter_code
_entity_poly.pdbx_strand_id
1 'polypeptide(L)'
;MKREETKSTPKNERKNSFDRAKEIKNFSSHAYRKENTPRGAKSFATMFQKNGSLTNGILAHGEEYVIAKWANQKGYKNLDKKSKSDIGKIIGEYAKGYNVKLSRVVNSNEWDWYKY
;
A
#
# COMPACT_ATOMS: atom_id res chain seq x y z
N MET A 1 -19.73 42.63 14.48
CA MET A 1 -18.51 41.86 14.14
C MET A 1 -18.34 40.76 15.19
N LYS A 2 -18.65 39.51 14.86
CA LYS A 2 -18.30 38.34 15.68
C LYS A 2 -17.82 37.26 14.72
N ARG A 3 -16.51 37.03 14.70
CA ARG A 3 -15.88 35.93 13.94
C ARG A 3 -16.10 34.66 14.74
N GLU A 4 -16.79 33.69 14.16
CA GLU A 4 -16.88 32.35 14.71
C GLU A 4 -15.50 31.70 14.66
N GLU A 5 -15.08 31.19 15.82
CA GLU A 5 -13.83 30.47 16.01
C GLU A 5 -13.87 29.19 15.17
N THR A 6 -12.92 29.08 14.24
CA THR A 6 -12.62 27.83 13.56
C THR A 6 -12.17 26.80 14.60
N LYS A 7 -13.07 25.87 14.94
CA LYS A 7 -12.73 24.63 15.68
C LYS A 7 -11.59 23.94 14.94
N SER A 8 -10.38 24.12 15.45
CA SER A 8 -9.22 23.33 15.11
C SER A 8 -9.49 21.89 15.52
N THR A 9 -9.81 21.05 14.53
CA THR A 9 -9.83 19.61 14.71
C THR A 9 -8.46 19.20 15.25
N PRO A 10 -8.37 18.45 16.36
CA PRO A 10 -7.08 17.97 16.82
C PRO A 10 -6.54 17.04 15.75
N LYS A 11 -5.46 17.47 15.08
CA LYS A 11 -4.60 16.61 14.29
C LYS A 11 -4.11 15.54 15.26
N ASN A 12 -4.84 14.43 15.29
CA ASN A 12 -4.46 13.25 16.03
C ASN A 12 -3.20 12.75 15.34
N GLU A 13 -2.03 13.25 15.76
CA GLU A 13 -0.74 12.64 15.53
C GLU A 13 -0.67 11.32 16.31
N ARG A 14 -1.64 10.43 16.08
CA ARG A 14 -1.42 9.03 16.32
C ARG A 14 -0.36 8.67 15.30
N LYS A 15 0.88 8.48 15.75
CA LYS A 15 1.83 7.63 15.05
C LYS A 15 1.09 6.32 14.79
N ASN A 16 0.45 6.21 13.62
CA ASN A 16 -0.12 4.98 13.12
C ASN A 16 1.08 4.08 12.90
N SER A 17 1.49 3.37 13.95
CA SER A 17 2.45 2.28 13.83
C SER A 17 1.77 1.24 12.96
N PHE A 18 2.13 1.26 11.68
CA PHE A 18 1.61 0.30 10.74
C PHE A 18 2.09 -1.09 11.14
N ASP A 19 1.15 -1.98 11.43
CA ASP A 19 1.42 -3.37 11.79
C ASP A 19 1.03 -4.28 10.63
N ARG A 20 2.03 -4.77 9.89
CA ARG A 20 1.83 -5.66 8.74
C ARG A 20 1.02 -6.91 9.10
N ALA A 21 1.33 -7.57 10.22
CA ALA A 21 0.71 -8.84 10.56
C ALA A 21 -0.78 -8.65 10.89
N LYS A 22 -1.08 -7.60 11.65
CA LYS A 22 -2.47 -7.22 11.97
C LYS A 22 -3.24 -6.83 10.70
N GLU A 23 -2.64 -6.04 9.83
CA GLU A 23 -3.29 -5.61 8.58
C GLU A 23 -3.56 -6.79 7.65
N ILE A 24 -2.62 -7.73 7.45
CA ILE A 24 -2.85 -8.96 6.67
C ILE A 24 -4.07 -9.73 7.20
N LYS A 25 -4.17 -9.89 8.53
CA LYS A 25 -5.32 -10.57 9.15
C LYS A 25 -6.62 -9.80 8.87
N ASN A 26 -6.62 -8.47 9.01
CA ASN A 26 -7.81 -7.67 8.77
C ASN A 26 -8.25 -7.70 7.30
N PHE A 27 -7.30 -7.62 6.35
CA PHE A 27 -7.55 -7.66 4.92
C PHE A 27 -8.05 -9.02 4.40
N SER A 28 -8.08 -10.05 5.25
CA SER A 28 -8.81 -11.29 4.96
C SER A 28 -10.33 -11.10 4.98
N SER A 29 -10.85 -10.09 5.71
CA SER A 29 -12.28 -9.75 5.73
C SER A 29 -12.70 -8.94 4.50
N HIS A 30 -13.78 -9.35 3.83
CA HIS A 30 -14.32 -8.62 2.69
C HIS A 30 -14.82 -7.22 3.06
N ALA A 31 -15.52 -7.08 4.19
CA ALA A 31 -16.01 -5.79 4.67
C ALA A 31 -14.84 -4.82 4.92
N TYR A 32 -13.79 -5.32 5.59
CA TYR A 32 -12.59 -4.54 5.86
C TYR A 32 -11.89 -4.09 4.58
N ARG A 33 -11.74 -5.00 3.59
CA ARG A 33 -11.20 -4.69 2.27
C ARG A 33 -11.95 -3.56 1.60
N LYS A 34 -13.28 -3.63 1.59
CA LYS A 34 -14.13 -2.62 0.93
C LYS A 34 -13.94 -1.23 1.55
N GLU A 35 -13.81 -1.15 2.87
CA GLU A 35 -13.68 0.12 3.60
C GLU A 35 -12.24 0.68 3.57
N ASN A 36 -11.23 -0.19 3.62
CA ASN A 36 -9.83 0.21 3.82
C ASN A 36 -8.97 0.19 2.55
N THR A 37 -9.50 -0.29 1.41
CA THR A 37 -8.78 -0.21 0.13
C THR A 37 -8.85 1.22 -0.41
N PRO A 38 -7.71 1.93 -0.54
CA PRO A 38 -7.73 3.31 -1.00
C PRO A 38 -8.24 3.46 -2.44
N ARG A 39 -8.81 4.62 -2.76
CA ARG A 39 -9.18 4.95 -4.14
C ARG A 39 -7.95 4.91 -5.05
N GLY A 40 -8.07 4.27 -6.22
CA GLY A 40 -6.95 4.04 -7.15
C GLY A 40 -6.07 2.83 -6.81
N ALA A 41 -6.35 2.10 -5.72
CA ALA A 41 -5.59 0.91 -5.35
C ALA A 41 -6.02 -0.37 -6.08
N LYS A 42 -7.18 -0.37 -6.77
CA LYS A 42 -7.68 -1.57 -7.46
C LYS A 42 -6.71 -2.03 -8.54
N SER A 43 -6.31 -1.12 -9.43
CA SER A 43 -5.27 -1.40 -10.39
C SER A 43 -4.01 -1.82 -9.64
N PHE A 44 -3.52 -1.01 -8.69
CA PHE A 44 -2.34 -1.35 -7.86
C PHE A 44 -2.32 -2.82 -7.41
N ALA A 45 -3.41 -3.33 -6.83
CA ALA A 45 -3.59 -4.72 -6.44
C ALA A 45 -3.57 -5.72 -7.61
N THR A 46 -4.29 -5.44 -8.72
CA THR A 46 -4.28 -6.25 -9.94
C THR A 46 -2.88 -6.48 -10.50
N MET A 47 -1.93 -5.56 -10.31
CA MET A 47 -0.55 -5.74 -10.81
C MET A 47 0.13 -6.86 -10.06
N PHE A 48 0.00 -6.92 -8.73
CA PHE A 48 0.55 -8.03 -7.96
C PHE A 48 -0.05 -9.36 -8.40
N GLN A 49 -1.35 -9.39 -8.66
CA GLN A 49 -2.05 -10.59 -9.11
C GLN A 49 -1.56 -11.05 -10.50
N LYS A 50 -1.37 -10.12 -11.45
CA LYS A 50 -0.82 -10.42 -12.78
C LYS A 50 0.65 -10.82 -12.75
N ASN A 51 1.42 -10.28 -11.81
CA ASN A 51 2.81 -10.68 -11.57
C ASN A 51 2.90 -11.80 -10.51
N GLY A 52 1.81 -12.55 -10.31
CA GLY A 52 1.67 -13.54 -9.25
C GLY A 52 2.78 -14.60 -9.25
N SER A 53 3.31 -14.98 -10.42
CA SER A 53 4.46 -15.90 -10.54
C SER A 53 5.73 -15.36 -9.86
N LEU A 54 5.94 -14.05 -9.89
CA LEU A 54 7.09 -13.35 -9.29
C LEU A 54 6.89 -13.06 -7.80
N THR A 55 5.65 -13.11 -7.32
CA THR A 55 5.29 -12.81 -5.93
C THR A 55 4.77 -14.01 -5.16
N ASN A 56 4.67 -15.19 -5.80
CA ASN A 56 4.20 -16.41 -5.18
C ASN A 56 5.16 -16.84 -4.05
N GLY A 57 4.61 -17.16 -2.88
CA GLY A 57 5.40 -17.46 -1.67
C GLY A 57 6.17 -16.27 -1.09
N ILE A 58 6.05 -15.07 -1.66
CA ILE A 58 6.65 -13.82 -1.16
C ILE A 58 5.59 -12.94 -0.49
N LEU A 59 4.41 -12.84 -1.09
CA LEU A 59 3.28 -12.11 -0.53
C LEU A 59 2.37 -13.04 0.25
N ALA A 60 1.94 -12.59 1.42
CA ALA A 60 0.80 -13.19 2.09
C ALA A 60 -0.49 -12.88 1.32
N HIS A 61 -1.51 -13.70 1.52
CA HIS A 61 -2.82 -13.46 0.91
C HIS A 61 -3.36 -12.08 1.31
N GLY A 62 -3.70 -11.24 0.33
CA GLY A 62 -4.23 -9.90 0.55
C GLY A 62 -3.18 -8.85 0.91
N GLU A 63 -1.88 -9.19 0.91
CA GLU A 63 -0.80 -8.25 1.19
C GLU A 63 -0.72 -7.12 0.15
N GLU A 64 -1.22 -7.31 -1.07
CA GLU A 64 -1.30 -6.25 -2.07
C GLU A 64 -2.17 -5.06 -1.61
N TYR A 65 -3.24 -5.33 -0.85
CA TYR A 65 -4.10 -4.29 -0.28
C TYR A 65 -3.47 -3.63 0.95
N VAL A 66 -2.69 -4.41 1.71
CA VAL A 66 -1.90 -3.94 2.86
C VAL A 66 -0.85 -2.92 2.39
N ILE A 67 -0.13 -3.23 1.31
CA ILE A 67 0.82 -2.31 0.67
C ILE A 67 0.12 -1.04 0.19
N ALA A 68 -1.05 -1.18 -0.45
CA ALA A 68 -1.81 -0.03 -0.94
C ALA A 68 -2.25 0.91 0.19
N LYS A 69 -2.77 0.34 1.30
CA LYS A 69 -3.16 1.10 2.49
C LYS A 69 -1.96 1.80 3.12
N TRP A 70 -0.86 1.08 3.30
CA TRP A 70 0.39 1.66 3.81
C TRP A 70 0.86 2.83 2.95
N ALA A 71 0.86 2.65 1.62
CA ALA A 71 1.28 3.69 0.70
C ALA A 71 0.40 4.94 0.81
N ASN A 72 -0.93 4.75 0.94
CA ASN A 72 -1.86 5.84 1.15
C ASN A 72 -1.62 6.57 2.49
N GLN A 73 -1.38 5.83 3.58
CA GLN A 73 -1.04 6.39 4.89
C GLN A 73 0.27 7.20 4.87
N LYS A 74 1.22 6.80 4.02
CA LYS A 74 2.47 7.52 3.75
C LYS A 74 2.30 8.75 2.85
N GLY A 75 1.10 8.99 2.33
CA GLY A 75 0.79 10.13 1.46
C GLY A 75 0.87 9.83 -0.05
N TYR A 76 1.20 8.60 -0.45
CA TYR A 76 1.16 8.18 -1.85
C TYR A 76 -0.30 7.99 -2.30
N LYS A 77 -0.86 9.04 -2.91
CA LYS A 77 -2.21 9.03 -3.50
C LYS A 77 -2.17 8.63 -4.99
N ASN A 78 -3.32 8.18 -5.51
CA ASN A 78 -3.53 7.84 -6.93
C ASN A 78 -2.49 6.84 -7.47
N LEU A 79 -2.36 5.69 -6.81
CA LEU A 79 -1.36 4.67 -7.15
C LEU A 79 -1.49 4.18 -8.60
N ASP A 80 -2.70 4.12 -9.14
CA ASP A 80 -3.00 3.84 -10.54
C ASP A 80 -2.33 4.82 -11.53
N LYS A 81 -2.13 6.08 -11.13
CA LYS A 81 -1.52 7.12 -11.97
C LYS A 81 -0.01 7.23 -11.83
N LYS A 82 0.59 6.59 -10.82
CA LYS A 82 2.04 6.59 -10.59
C LYS A 82 2.76 5.93 -11.76
N SER A 83 3.98 6.35 -12.10
CA SER A 83 4.79 5.64 -13.10
C SER A 83 5.19 4.25 -12.59
N LYS A 84 5.64 3.35 -13.48
CA LYS A 84 6.16 2.04 -13.06
C LYS A 84 7.34 2.19 -12.10
N SER A 85 8.27 3.09 -12.39
CA SER A 85 9.41 3.41 -11.51
C SER A 85 8.95 3.89 -10.12
N ASP A 86 7.97 4.79 -10.05
CA ASP A 86 7.44 5.27 -8.76
C ASP A 86 6.77 4.15 -7.97
N ILE A 87 6.02 3.29 -8.64
CA ILE A 87 5.44 2.09 -8.03
C ILE A 87 6.54 1.19 -7.45
N GLY A 88 7.62 0.93 -8.20
CA GLY A 88 8.76 0.16 -7.71
C GLY A 88 9.39 0.79 -6.47
N LYS A 89 9.59 2.12 -6.46
CA LYS A 89 10.10 2.84 -5.28
C LYS A 89 9.19 2.71 -4.07
N ILE A 90 7.87 2.85 -4.25
CA ILE A 90 6.88 2.71 -3.17
C ILE A 90 6.91 1.30 -2.59
N ILE A 91 6.90 0.27 -3.44
CA ILE A 91 6.96 -1.13 -2.97
C ILE A 91 8.30 -1.40 -2.30
N GLY A 92 9.41 -0.90 -2.85
CA GLY A 92 10.75 -1.02 -2.26
C GLY A 92 10.84 -0.39 -0.88
N GLU A 93 10.25 0.80 -0.67
CA GLU A 93 10.20 1.46 0.64
C GLU A 93 9.39 0.63 1.65
N TYR A 94 8.21 0.13 1.28
CA TYR A 94 7.44 -0.80 2.12
C TYR A 94 8.27 -2.05 2.46
N ALA A 95 8.85 -2.68 1.44
CA ALA A 95 9.47 -3.98 1.57
C ALA A 95 10.71 -3.96 2.48
N LYS A 96 11.47 -2.86 2.50
CA LYS A 96 12.61 -2.68 3.41
C LYS A 96 12.23 -2.84 4.89
N GLY A 97 11.03 -2.38 5.28
CA GLY A 97 10.58 -2.45 6.67
C GLY A 97 9.79 -3.71 7.01
N TYR A 98 9.11 -4.32 6.04
CA TYR A 98 8.06 -5.29 6.34
C TYR A 98 8.13 -6.61 5.56
N ASN A 99 8.84 -6.66 4.43
CA ASN A 99 8.94 -7.87 3.60
C ASN A 99 10.27 -7.92 2.82
N VAL A 100 11.32 -8.45 3.45
CA VAL A 100 12.68 -8.50 2.88
C VAL A 100 12.74 -9.28 1.57
N LYS A 101 11.95 -10.35 1.41
CA LYS A 101 11.91 -11.13 0.16
C LYS A 101 11.36 -10.29 -0.99
N LEU A 102 10.28 -9.55 -0.76
CA LEU A 102 9.74 -8.60 -1.73
C LEU A 102 10.77 -7.50 -2.07
N SER A 103 11.55 -7.06 -1.10
CA SER A 103 12.59 -6.03 -1.31
C SER A 103 13.64 -6.52 -2.29
N ARG A 104 14.02 -7.79 -2.24
CA ARG A 104 14.97 -8.39 -3.20
C ARG A 104 14.40 -8.46 -4.61
N VAL A 105 13.12 -8.79 -4.75
CA VAL A 105 12.46 -8.87 -6.07
C VAL A 105 12.30 -7.49 -6.71
N VAL A 106 11.95 -6.47 -5.94
CA VAL A 106 11.72 -5.12 -6.48
C VAL A 106 13.01 -4.34 -6.72
N ASN A 107 14.07 -4.65 -5.98
CA ASN A 107 15.39 -4.05 -6.19
C ASN A 107 16.28 -4.88 -7.12
N SER A 108 15.77 -5.93 -7.77
CA SER A 108 16.55 -6.62 -8.80
C SER A 108 16.71 -5.71 -10.02
N ASN A 109 17.85 -5.85 -10.71
CA ASN A 109 18.11 -5.08 -11.94
C ASN A 109 17.13 -5.41 -13.09
N GLU A 110 16.26 -6.41 -12.89
CA GLU A 110 15.31 -6.92 -13.87
C GLU A 110 13.85 -6.61 -13.49
N TRP A 111 13.61 -5.71 -12.54
CA TRP A 111 12.26 -5.42 -12.09
C TRP A 111 11.42 -4.74 -13.19
N ASP A 112 10.72 -5.56 -13.97
CA ASP A 112 9.91 -5.15 -15.11
C ASP A 112 8.45 -5.62 -14.98
N TRP A 113 7.85 -5.50 -13.79
CA TRP A 113 6.47 -5.93 -13.56
C TRP A 113 5.43 -5.30 -14.50
N TYR A 114 4.46 -6.08 -14.97
CA TYR A 114 3.36 -5.57 -15.77
C TYR A 114 2.62 -4.45 -15.03
N LYS A 115 2.38 -3.31 -15.69
CA LYS A 115 1.54 -2.22 -15.20
C LYS A 115 0.40 -2.04 -16.21
N TYR A 116 -0.84 -2.16 -15.72
CA TYR A 116 -2.14 -2.16 -16.44
C TYR A 116 -2.10 -1.61 -17.85
#